data_AF-A0A060CJU2-F1
#
_entry.id   AF-A0A060CJU2-F1
#
_cell.length_a   1.000
_cell.length_b   1.000
_cell.length_c   1.000
_cell.angle_alpha   90.00
_cell.angle_beta   90.00
_cell.angle_gamma   90.00
#
_symmetry.space_group_name_H-M   'P 1'
#
loop_
_entity.id
_entity.type
_entity.pdbx_description
1 polymer ?
#
loop_
_entity_poly.entity_id
_entity_poly.type
_entity_poly.pdbx_seq_one_letter_code
_entity_poly.pdbx_strand_id
1 'polypeptide(L)'
;MPELKMNVFLALYGMLGQETNGAGGIFKAFRTVPVILDIVSDMKELCPNAWLINFTNPSGMITEAIKTYGKWDKVIGLCNVPVNAMMK
;
A
#
# COMPACT_ATOMS: atom_id res chain seq x y z
N MET A 1 -0.87 15.84 -1.68
CA MET A 1 -1.90 16.51 -2.51
C MET A 1 -2.28 15.83 -3.85
N PRO A 2 -1.50 14.93 -4.49
CA PRO A 2 -1.94 14.21 -5.70
C PRO A 2 -3.11 13.23 -5.48
N GLU A 3 -3.15 12.56 -4.32
CA GLU A 3 -4.19 11.59 -3.95
C GLU A 3 -5.57 12.23 -3.82
N LEU A 4 -5.62 13.39 -3.17
CA LEU A 4 -6.84 14.18 -3.02
C LEU A 4 -7.42 14.57 -4.39
N LYS A 5 -6.55 14.92 -5.35
CA LYS A 5 -6.97 15.23 -6.72
C LYS A 5 -7.56 14.02 -7.44
N MET A 6 -7.00 12.82 -7.26
CA MET A 6 -7.50 11.62 -7.92
C MET A 6 -8.88 11.20 -7.38
N ASN A 7 -9.07 11.23 -6.06
CA ASN A 7 -10.37 10.89 -5.47
C ASN A 7 -11.45 11.88 -5.90
N VAL A 8 -11.13 13.18 -5.93
CA VAL A 8 -12.05 14.22 -6.42
C VAL A 8 -12.31 14.07 -7.91
N PHE A 9 -11.27 13.77 -8.71
CA PHE A 9 -11.41 13.55 -10.15
C PHE A 9 -12.42 12.45 -10.46
N LEU A 10 -12.34 11.30 -9.78
CA LEU A 10 -13.28 10.19 -9.98
C LEU A 10 -14.73 10.59 -9.66
N ALA A 11 -14.94 11.41 -8.63
CA ALA A 11 -16.25 11.92 -8.27
C ALA A 11 -16.88 12.79 -9.37
N LEU A 12 -16.08 13.52 -10.16
CA LEU A 12 -16.57 14.30 -11.31
C LEU A 12 -17.22 13.43 -12.40
N TYR A 13 -16.91 12.14 -12.44
CA TYR A 13 -17.48 11.16 -13.37
C TYR A 13 -18.55 10.28 -12.72
N GLY A 14 -19.03 10.64 -11.52
CA GLY A 14 -20.01 9.83 -10.78
C GLY A 14 -19.46 8.51 -10.24
N MET A 15 -18.13 8.36 -10.16
CA MET A 15 -17.47 7.19 -9.61
C MET A 15 -17.02 7.39 -8.16
N LEU A 16 -16.87 6.29 -7.41
CA LEU A 16 -16.35 6.32 -6.05
C LEU A 16 -14.89 6.82 -6.01
N GLY A 17 -14.67 7.96 -5.37
CA GLY A 17 -13.34 8.46 -5.04
C GLY A 17 -12.91 8.03 -3.65
N GLN A 18 -12.14 6.95 -3.53
CA GLN A 18 -11.67 6.43 -2.24
C GLN A 18 -10.20 5.99 -2.33
N GLU A 19 -9.46 6.20 -1.24
CA GLU A 19 -7.99 6.07 -1.17
C GLU A 19 -7.44 4.65 -1.42
N THR A 20 -8.17 3.62 -0.98
CA THR A 20 -7.75 2.21 -0.95
C THR A 20 -8.63 1.28 -1.80
N ASN A 21 -9.71 1.79 -2.36
CA ASN A 21 -10.75 1.05 -3.07
C ASN A 21 -11.05 1.73 -4.42
N GLY A 22 -11.57 0.94 -5.36
CA GLY A 22 -11.87 1.42 -6.70
C GLY A 22 -10.63 1.94 -7.45
N ALA A 23 -10.87 2.79 -8.45
CA ALA A 23 -9.79 3.36 -9.26
C ALA A 23 -8.80 4.19 -8.42
N GLY A 24 -9.28 4.91 -7.40
CA GLY A 24 -8.42 5.71 -6.51
C GLY A 24 -7.36 4.86 -5.81
N GLY A 25 -7.79 3.72 -5.26
CA GLY A 25 -6.90 2.71 -4.66
C GLY A 25 -5.89 2.12 -5.63
N ILE A 26 -6.31 1.79 -6.86
CA ILE A 26 -5.40 1.26 -7.89
C ILE A 26 -4.34 2.30 -8.26
N PHE A 27 -4.73 3.54 -8.52
CA PHE A 27 -3.79 4.61 -8.84
C PHE A 27 -2.83 4.90 -7.68
N LYS A 28 -3.28 4.73 -6.42
CA LYS A 28 -2.39 4.81 -5.27
C LYS A 28 -1.35 3.69 -5.31
N ALA A 29 -1.78 2.44 -5.51
CA ALA A 29 -0.86 1.31 -5.62
C ALA A 29 0.18 1.50 -6.73
N PHE A 30 -0.21 1.98 -7.92
CA PHE A 30 0.74 2.23 -9.02
C PHE A 30 1.83 3.24 -8.68
N ARG A 31 1.56 4.20 -7.79
CA ARG A 31 2.59 5.14 -7.33
C ARG A 31 3.44 4.56 -6.19
N THR A 32 2.87 3.68 -5.37
CA THR A 32 3.53 3.19 -4.16
C THR A 32 4.35 1.92 -4.39
N VAL A 33 3.88 1.00 -5.24
CA VAL A 33 4.55 -0.28 -5.50
C VAL A 33 5.98 -0.11 -6.03
N PRO A 34 6.29 0.81 -6.96
CA PRO A 34 7.68 1.00 -7.39
C PRO A 34 8.60 1.39 -6.22
N VAL A 35 8.17 2.36 -5.40
CA VAL A 35 8.96 2.88 -4.28
C VAL A 35 9.20 1.82 -3.22
N ILE A 36 8.20 1.01 -2.88
CA ILE A 36 8.38 -0.03 -1.85
C ILE A 36 9.28 -1.18 -2.34
N LEU A 37 9.30 -1.44 -3.65
CA LEU A 37 10.21 -2.43 -4.23
C LEU A 37 11.67 -1.94 -4.24
N ASP A 38 11.89 -0.63 -4.43
CA ASP A 38 13.21 -0.02 -4.26
C ASP A 38 13.68 -0.17 -2.81
N ILE A 39 12.80 0.11 -1.83
CA ILE A 39 13.11 -0.10 -0.39
C ILE A 39 13.44 -1.58 -0.12
N VAL A 40 12.69 -2.53 -0.69
CA VAL A 40 12.98 -3.96 -0.55
C VAL A 40 14.32 -4.33 -1.18
N SER A 41 14.72 -3.68 -2.28
CA SER A 41 16.04 -3.85 -2.88
C SER A 41 17.13 -3.42 -1.90
N ASP A 42 17.00 -2.25 -1.29
CA ASP A 42 17.95 -1.75 -0.28
C ASP A 42 18.00 -2.67 0.93
N MET A 43 16.85 -3.18 1.40
CA MET A 43 16.79 -4.10 2.53
C MET A 43 17.54 -5.42 2.27
N LYS A 44 17.54 -5.92 1.03
CA LYS A 44 18.29 -7.12 0.68
C LYS A 44 19.80 -6.93 0.84
N GLU A 45 20.30 -5.74 0.54
CA GLU A 45 21.72 -5.41 0.67
C GLU A 45 22.09 -5.07 2.12
N LEU A 46 21.35 -4.14 2.73
CA LEU A 46 21.74 -3.50 3.98
C LEU A 46 21.30 -4.27 5.22
N CYS A 47 20.16 -4.96 5.16
CA CYS A 47 19.58 -5.64 6.31
C CYS A 47 18.84 -6.93 5.93
N PRO A 48 19.53 -7.94 5.35
CA PRO A 48 18.91 -9.15 4.79
C PRO A 48 18.09 -9.97 5.81
N ASN A 49 18.26 -9.72 7.10
CA ASN A 49 17.57 -10.40 8.19
C ASN A 49 16.39 -9.63 8.82
N ALA A 50 16.17 -8.37 8.42
CA ALA A 50 15.14 -7.53 8.99
C ALA A 50 13.72 -7.98 8.59
N TRP A 51 12.75 -7.55 9.39
CA TRP A 51 11.33 -7.60 9.05
C TRP A 51 10.87 -6.25 8.51
N LEU A 52 10.09 -6.27 7.45
CA LEU A 52 9.40 -5.09 6.93
C LEU A 52 7.99 -5.03 7.51
N ILE A 53 7.70 -3.98 8.27
CA ILE A 53 6.36 -3.73 8.82
C ILE A 53 5.68 -2.67 7.95
N ASN A 54 4.75 -3.07 7.09
CA ASN A 54 4.06 -2.19 6.15
C ASN A 54 2.74 -1.65 6.73
N PHE A 55 2.69 -0.35 6.98
CA PHE A 55 1.46 0.40 7.27
C PHE A 55 0.95 1.19 6.07
N THR A 56 1.68 1.19 4.95
CA THR A 56 1.34 1.99 3.78
C THR A 56 0.19 1.36 3.02
N ASN A 57 -0.77 2.20 2.65
CA ASN A 57 -1.96 1.80 1.90
C ASN A 57 -1.78 1.88 0.38
N PRO A 58 -2.46 1.02 -0.42
CA PRO A 58 -3.35 -0.06 0.01
C PRO A 58 -2.58 -1.29 0.53
N SER A 59 -2.71 -1.55 1.85
CA SER A 59 -1.79 -2.42 2.60
C SER A 59 -1.71 -3.83 2.03
N GLY A 60 -2.86 -4.44 1.72
CA GLY A 60 -2.90 -5.78 1.13
C GLY A 60 -2.22 -5.88 -0.23
N MET A 61 -2.50 -4.95 -1.15
CA MET A 61 -1.92 -4.97 -2.51
C MET A 61 -0.41 -4.70 -2.48
N ILE A 62 0.04 -3.81 -1.58
CA ILE A 62 1.46 -3.51 -1.38
C ILE A 62 2.18 -4.72 -0.82
N THR A 63 1.65 -5.35 0.23
CA THR A 63 2.24 -6.56 0.81
C THR A 63 2.30 -7.70 -0.20
N GLU A 64 1.26 -7.87 -1.01
CA GLU A 64 1.26 -8.85 -2.11
C GLU A 64 2.36 -8.55 -3.14
N ALA A 65 2.50 -7.29 -3.57
CA ALA A 65 3.53 -6.89 -4.52
C ALA A 65 4.96 -7.13 -3.98
N ILE A 66 5.20 -6.86 -2.69
CA ILE A 66 6.48 -7.13 -2.02
C ILE A 66 6.82 -8.62 -2.05
N LYS A 67 5.86 -9.49 -1.72
CA LYS A 67 6.09 -10.94 -1.73
C LYS A 67 6.30 -11.46 -3.15
N THR A 68 5.43 -11.06 -4.06
CA THR A 68 5.37 -11.62 -5.43
C THR A 68 6.49 -11.09 -6.31
N TYR A 69 6.76 -9.78 -6.30
CA TYR A 69 7.79 -9.14 -7.14
C TYR A 69 9.06 -8.82 -6.39
N GLY A 70 8.95 -8.37 -5.14
CA GLY A 70 10.10 -8.10 -4.27
C GLY A 70 10.78 -9.36 -3.74
N LYS A 71 10.13 -10.53 -3.79
CA LYS A 71 10.67 -11.81 -3.26
C LYS A 71 11.14 -11.69 -1.81
N TRP A 72 10.37 -10.99 -0.98
CA TRP A 72 10.68 -10.73 0.41
C TRP A 72 9.57 -11.26 1.33
N ASP A 73 9.79 -12.43 1.92
CA ASP A 73 8.79 -13.09 2.76
C ASP A 73 8.72 -12.54 4.20
N LYS A 74 9.76 -11.84 4.65
CA LYS A 74 9.81 -11.20 5.98
C LYS A 74 9.09 -9.86 5.98
N VAL A 75 7.80 -9.89 5.65
CA VAL A 75 6.92 -8.72 5.59
C VAL A 75 5.61 -8.97 6.32
N ILE A 76 5.14 -7.98 7.08
CA ILE A 76 3.82 -7.96 7.72
C ILE A 76 3.08 -6.71 7.27
N GLY A 77 1.94 -6.88 6.60
CA GLY A 77 1.02 -5.79 6.28
C GLY A 77 0.04 -5.58 7.43
N LEU A 78 -0.09 -4.34 7.90
CA LEU A 78 -0.97 -3.97 9.01
C LEU A 78 -2.06 -3.00 8.55
N CYS A 79 -3.18 -3.04 9.26
CA CYS A 79 -4.32 -2.13 9.11
C CYS A 79 -4.96 -1.89 10.47
N ASN A 80 -5.44 -0.67 10.71
CA ASN A 80 -6.10 -0.29 11.96
C ASN A 80 -7.60 -0.62 12.00
N VAL A 81 -8.21 -0.98 10.86
CA VAL A 81 -9.66 -1.26 10.79
C VAL A 81 -10.12 -2.32 11.80
N PRO A 82 -9.46 -3.49 11.96
CA PRO A 82 -9.89 -4.48 12.93
C PRO A 82 -9.80 -3.98 14.38
N VAL A 83 -8.74 -3.25 14.72
CA VAL A 83 -8.57 -2.67 16.06
C VAL A 83 -9.72 -1.70 16.35
N ASN A 84 -9.99 -0.78 15.42
CA ASN A 84 -11.06 0.20 15.56
C ASN A 84 -12.44 -0.45 15.67
N ALA A 85 -12.69 -1.58 15.01
CA ALA A 85 -13.95 -2.31 15.11
C ALA A 85 -14.14 -3.03 16.46
N MET A 86 -13.06 -3.31 17.18
CA MET A 86 -13.08 -4.00 18.47
C MET A 86 -13.06 -3.05 19.67
N MET A 87 -12.54 -1.83 19.50
CA MET A 87 -12.59 -0.79 20.53
C MET A 87 -14.02 -0.25 20.63
N LYS A 88 -14.73 -0.63 21.69
CA LYS A 88 -16.05 -0.08 22.06
C LYS A 88 -15.91 1.33 22.61
#